data_AF-A0A822C0I4-F1
#
_entry.id   AF-A0A822C0I4-F1
#
_cell.length_a   1.000
_cell.length_b   1.000
_cell.length_c   1.000
_cell.angle_alpha   90.00
_cell.angle_beta   90.00
_cell.angle_gamma   90.00
#
_symmetry.space_group_name_H-M   'P 1'
#
loop_
_entity.id
_entity.type
_entity.pdbx_description
1 polymer ?
#
loop_
_entity_poly.entity_id
_entity_poly.type
_entity_poly.pdbx_seq_one_letter_code
_entity_poly.pdbx_strand_id
1 'polypeptide(L)'
;MSSNNALIRSITIYAGFPIFIGGTLGNLLNVRFLWRTRHNPCAFIFLISSCINCIVLFYGLLTRILSIGFNLDWSTKDLIWCKTRLAFTQAST
;
A
#
# COMPACT_ATOMS: atom_id res chain seq x y z
N MET A 1 -25.26 15.28 1.74
CA MET A 1 -23.98 14.64 2.15
C MET A 1 -23.79 13.19 1.66
N SER A 2 -24.72 12.57 0.91
CA SER A 2 -24.58 11.17 0.44
C SER A 2 -23.84 11.01 -0.91
N SER A 3 -23.98 11.97 -1.83
CA SER A 3 -23.43 11.86 -3.20
C SER A 3 -21.90 11.73 -3.25
N ASN A 4 -21.19 12.42 -2.37
CA ASN A 4 -19.71 12.43 -2.38
C ASN A 4 -19.13 11.07 -1.95
N ASN A 5 -19.78 10.39 -1.00
CA ASN A 5 -19.29 9.13 -0.46
C ASN A 5 -19.38 7.98 -1.49
N ALA A 6 -20.43 7.98 -2.31
CA ALA A 6 -20.58 7.02 -3.40
C ALA A 6 -19.50 7.20 -4.49
N LEU A 7 -19.22 8.46 -4.86
CA LEU A 7 -18.15 8.79 -5.81
C LEU A 7 -16.77 8.38 -5.29
N ILE A 8 -16.47 8.69 -4.02
CA ILE A 8 -15.20 8.31 -3.39
C ILE A 8 -15.02 6.80 -3.36
N ARG A 9 -16.08 6.03 -3.12
CA ARG A 9 -16.05 4.56 -3.17
C ARG A 9 -15.62 4.04 -4.54
N SER A 10 -16.29 4.52 -5.59
CA SER A 10 -16.00 4.10 -6.96
C SER A 10 -14.59 4.47 -7.38
N ILE A 11 -14.15 5.70 -7.09
CA ILE A 11 -12.78 6.16 -7.39
C ILE A 11 -11.75 5.33 -6.63
N THR A 12 -11.97 5.06 -5.33
CA THR A 12 -11.03 4.29 -4.51
C THR A 12 -10.87 2.86 -5.02
N ILE A 13 -11.95 2.22 -5.47
CA ILE A 13 -11.88 0.88 -6.04
C ILE A 13 -11.21 0.93 -7.43
N TYR A 14 -11.67 1.81 -8.31
CA TYR A 14 -11.23 1.84 -9.71
C TYR A 14 -9.79 2.33 -9.88
N ALA A 15 -9.33 3.26 -9.04
CA ALA A 15 -7.94 3.71 -9.02
C ALA A 15 -7.07 2.85 -8.09
N GLY A 16 -7.60 2.40 -6.95
CA GLY A 16 -6.83 1.64 -5.96
C GLY A 16 -6.40 0.26 -6.46
N PHE A 17 -7.27 -0.47 -7.16
CA PHE A 17 -6.95 -1.80 -7.69
C PHE A 17 -5.78 -1.82 -8.70
N PRO A 18 -5.78 -0.98 -9.76
CA PRO A 18 -4.68 -0.96 -10.71
C PRO A 18 -3.39 -0.41 -10.09
N ILE A 19 -3.46 0.55 -9.17
CA ILE A 19 -2.28 1.03 -8.42
C ILE A 19 -1.72 -0.09 -7.53
N PHE A 20 -2.58 -0.89 -6.90
CA PHE A 20 -2.17 -2.03 -6.09
C PHE A 20 -1.46 -3.09 -6.93
N ILE A 21 -2.07 -3.50 -8.06
CA ILE A 21 -1.50 -4.49 -8.99
C ILE A 21 -0.21 -3.98 -9.63
N GLY A 22 -0.23 -2.76 -10.16
CA GLY A 22 0.95 -2.14 -10.79
C GLY A 22 2.09 -1.95 -9.79
N GLY A 23 1.78 -1.49 -8.58
CA GLY A 23 2.76 -1.29 -7.51
C GLY A 23 3.35 -2.60 -6.98
N THR A 24 2.55 -3.66 -6.84
CA THR A 24 3.06 -4.99 -6.45
C THR A 24 3.90 -5.59 -7.56
N LEU A 25 3.45 -5.58 -8.81
CA LEU A 25 4.22 -6.09 -9.95
C LEU A 25 5.54 -5.33 -10.15
N GLY A 26 5.51 -4.00 -10.07
CA GLY A 26 6.71 -3.16 -10.21
C GLY A 26 7.76 -3.46 -9.14
N ASN A 27 7.34 -3.57 -7.87
CA ASN A 27 8.25 -3.91 -6.78
C ASN A 27 8.76 -5.37 -6.87
N LEU A 28 7.92 -6.33 -7.31
CA LEU A 28 8.32 -7.72 -7.55
C LEU A 28 9.39 -7.83 -8.65
N LEU A 29 9.21 -7.10 -9.75
CA LEU A 29 10.20 -7.03 -10.82
C LEU A 29 11.51 -6.41 -10.33
N ASN A 30 11.42 -5.36 -9.51
CA ASN A 30 12.59 -4.69 -8.95
C ASN A 30 13.38 -5.64 -8.04
N VAL A 31 12.70 -6.35 -7.13
CA VAL A 31 13.33 -7.38 -6.26
C VAL A 31 13.96 -8.48 -7.10
N ARG A 32 13.26 -8.99 -8.12
CA ARG A 32 13.78 -10.05 -9.02
C ARG A 32 15.05 -9.60 -9.75
N PHE A 33 15.07 -8.36 -10.25
CA PHE A 33 16.21 -7.81 -10.97
C PHE A 33 17.39 -7.53 -10.04
N LEU A 34 17.14 -6.87 -8.91
CA LEU A 34 18.15 -6.54 -7.89
C LEU A 34 18.73 -7.80 -7.24
N TRP A 35 17.94 -8.87 -7.10
CA TRP A 35 18.42 -10.17 -6.61
C TRP A 35 19.53 -10.78 -7.48
N ARG A 36 19.55 -10.46 -8.77
CA ARG A 36 20.59 -10.90 -9.72
C ARG A 36 21.84 -10.01 -9.68
N THR A 37 21.72 -8.78 -9.18
CA THR A 37 22.81 -7.77 -9.09
C THR A 37 23.24 -7.53 -7.63
N ARG A 38 23.13 -8.55 -6.76
CA ARG A 38 23.37 -8.47 -5.31
C ARG A 38 24.80 -8.12 -4.87
N HIS A 39 25.75 -8.06 -5.81
CA HIS A 39 27.15 -7.72 -5.52
C HIS A 39 27.37 -6.22 -5.22
N ASN A 40 26.38 -5.36 -5.51
CA ASN A 40 26.48 -3.92 -5.28
C ASN A 40 25.72 -3.51 -4.00
N PRO A 41 26.35 -2.76 -3.06
CA PRO A 41 25.70 -2.32 -1.83
C PRO A 41 24.50 -1.38 -2.10
N CYS A 42 24.56 -0.59 -3.18
CA CYS A 42 23.43 0.25 -3.61
C CYS A 42 22.18 -0.58 -4.00
N ALA A 43 22.39 -1.78 -4.56
CA ALA A 43 21.28 -2.66 -4.94
C ALA A 43 20.53 -3.18 -3.71
N PHE A 44 21.23 -3.35 -2.58
CA PHE A 44 20.63 -3.81 -1.32
C PHE A 44 19.73 -2.74 -0.69
N ILE A 45 20.16 -1.48 -0.68
CA ILE A 45 19.35 -0.35 -0.20
C ILE A 45 18.08 -0.20 -1.05
N PHE A 46 18.22 -0.33 -2.38
CA PHE A 46 17.07 -0.27 -3.29
C PHE A 46 16.08 -1.43 -3.09
N LEU A 47 16.59 -2.60 -2.71
CA LEU A 47 15.78 -3.78 -2.38
C LEU A 47 14.99 -3.56 -1.09
N ILE A 48 15.62 -3.04 -0.03
CA ILE A 48 14.94 -2.66 1.22
C ILE A 48 13.85 -1.62 0.94
N SER A 49 14.17 -0.60 0.15
CA SER A 49 13.21 0.45 -0.21
C SER A 49 12.00 -0.11 -1.00
N SER A 50 12.24 -1.07 -1.91
CA SER A 50 11.16 -1.77 -2.63
C SER A 50 10.32 -2.65 -1.70
N CYS A 51 10.92 -3.30 -0.70
CA CYS A 51 10.20 -4.04 0.33
C CYS A 51 9.32 -3.13 1.20
N ILE A 52 9.85 -1.98 1.65
CA ILE A 52 9.08 -0.99 2.41
C ILE A 52 7.92 -0.46 1.56
N ASN A 53 8.16 -0.15 0.28
CA ASN A 53 7.09 0.27 -0.63
C ASN A 53 5.99 -0.78 -0.79
N CYS A 54 6.36 -2.06 -0.91
CA CYS A 54 5.39 -3.17 -0.92
C CYS A 54 4.56 -3.23 0.37
N ILE A 55 5.19 -3.09 1.53
CA ILE A 55 4.53 -3.05 2.83
C ILE A 55 3.56 -1.85 2.88
N VAL A 56 4.00 -0.66 2.46
CA VAL A 56 3.15 0.54 2.43
C VAL A 56 1.94 0.35 1.51
N LEU A 57 2.13 -0.26 0.33
CA LEU A 57 1.03 -0.59 -0.58
C LEU A 57 0.04 -1.59 0.05
N PHE A 58 0.55 -2.64 0.70
CA PHE A 58 -0.27 -3.65 1.36
C PHE A 58 -1.00 -3.13 2.59
N TYR A 59 -0.38 -2.32 3.43
CA TYR A 59 -1.03 -1.86 4.66
C TYR A 59 -1.81 -0.56 4.42
N GLY A 60 -1.32 0.37 3.61
CA GLY A 60 -1.99 1.64 3.34
C GLY A 60 -3.12 1.51 2.33
N LEU A 61 -2.82 1.02 1.12
CA LEU A 61 -3.78 1.04 0.01
C LEU A 61 -4.83 -0.06 0.14
N LEU A 62 -4.43 -1.29 0.52
CA LEU A 62 -5.36 -2.41 0.69
C LEU A 62 -6.44 -2.09 1.73
N THR A 63 -6.07 -1.47 2.86
CA THR A 63 -7.06 -1.17 3.91
C THR A 63 -7.89 0.05 3.62
N ARG A 64 -7.37 0.99 2.82
CA ARG A 64 -8.20 2.04 2.23
C ARG A 64 -9.26 1.46 1.30
N ILE A 65 -8.89 0.48 0.46
CA ILE A 65 -9.83 -0.24 -0.40
C ILE A 65 -10.83 -1.06 0.44
N LEU A 66 -10.38 -1.70 1.52
CA LEU A 66 -11.23 -2.56 2.36
C LEU A 66 -12.23 -1.74 3.21
N SER A 67 -11.77 -0.64 3.82
CA SER A 67 -12.60 0.25 4.64
C SER A 67 -13.57 1.06 3.78
N ILE A 68 -13.10 1.66 2.69
CA ILE A 68 -13.96 2.50 1.84
C ILE A 68 -14.81 1.64 0.91
N GLY A 69 -14.21 0.64 0.25
CA GLY A 69 -14.87 -0.18 -0.76
C GLY A 69 -15.85 -1.21 -0.20
N PHE A 70 -15.47 -1.88 0.89
CA PHE A 70 -16.24 -2.98 1.50
C PHE A 70 -16.89 -2.63 2.84
N ASN A 71 -16.68 -1.41 3.37
CA ASN A 71 -17.20 -0.98 4.67
C ASN A 71 -16.86 -1.95 5.82
N LEU A 72 -15.74 -2.67 5.67
CA LEU A 72 -15.30 -3.67 6.64
C LEU A 72 -14.31 -2.99 7.60
N ASP A 73 -14.82 -2.51 8.73
CA ASP A 73 -14.02 -1.81 9.74
C ASP A 73 -13.17 -2.80 10.56
N TRP A 74 -12.07 -3.27 9.97
CA TRP A 74 -10.96 -3.89 10.72
C TRP A 74 -10.32 -2.91 11.72
N SER A 75 -10.53 -1.60 11.52
CA SER A 75 -10.02 -0.54 12.40
C SER A 75 -10.65 -0.56 13.80
N THR A 76 -11.81 -1.18 13.98
CA THR A 76 -12.49 -1.24 15.28
C THR A 76 -12.07 -2.47 16.09
N LYS A 77 -11.50 -3.50 15.44
CA LYS A 77 -11.12 -4.75 16.11
C LYS A 77 -9.69 -4.79 16.63
N ASP A 78 -8.75 -4.04 16.03
CA ASP A 78 -7.35 -4.08 16.44
C ASP A 78 -6.75 -2.68 16.63
N LEU A 79 -6.38 -2.35 17.88
CA LEU A 79 -5.74 -1.08 18.25
C LEU A 79 -4.39 -0.87 17.52
N ILE A 80 -3.71 -1.97 17.21
CA ILE A 80 -2.47 -2.00 16.42
C ILE A 80 -2.72 -1.42 15.02
N TRP A 81 -3.86 -1.76 14.40
CA TRP A 81 -4.21 -1.35 13.04
C TRP A 81 -4.48 0.15 12.92
N CYS A 82 -5.11 0.74 13.94
CA CYS A 82 -5.35 2.18 14.00
C CYS A 82 -4.04 2.97 14.16
N LYS A 83 -3.13 2.49 15.03
CA LYS A 83 -1.84 3.12 15.30
C LYS A 83 -0.87 3.02 14.11
N THR A 84 -0.82 1.87 13.43
CA THR A 84 0.01 1.70 12.23
C THR A 84 -0.47 2.60 11.10
N ARG A 85 -1.79 2.70 10.85
CA ARG A 85 -2.31 3.59 9.81
C ARG A 85 -1.91 5.05 10.04
N LEU A 86 -1.99 5.53 11.27
CA LEU A 86 -1.60 6.91 11.61
C LEU A 86 -0.08 7.13 11.47
N ALA A 87 0.75 6.17 11.88
CA ALA A 87 2.20 6.24 11.73
C ALA A 87 2.64 6.22 10.25
N PHE A 88 2.02 5.36 9.43
CA PHE A 88 2.35 5.25 8.01
C PHE A 88 1.91 6.47 7.19
N THR A 89 0.76 7.07 7.50
CA THR A 89 0.29 8.27 6.77
C THR A 89 1.18 9.50 7.05
N GLN A 90 1.84 9.53 8.21
CA GLN A 90 2.75 10.62 8.61
C GLN A 90 4.20 10.42 8.16
N ALA A 91 4.60 9.18 7.84
CA ALA A 91 5.95 8.89 7.34
C ALA A 91 6.15 9.20 5.84
N SER A 92 5.07 9.54 5.13
CA SER A 92 5.07 9.94 3.71
C SER A 92 5.09 11.46 3.48
N THR A 93 5.35 12.25 4.53
CA THR A 93 5.66 13.70 4.48
C THR A 93 7.12 13.92 4.80
#